data_AF-A0A4U2Q495-F1
#
_entry.id   AF-A0A4U2Q495-F1
#
_cell.length_a   1.000
_cell.length_b   1.000
_cell.length_c   1.000
_cell.angle_alpha   90.00
_cell.angle_beta   90.00
_cell.angle_gamma   90.00
#
_symmetry.space_group_name_H-M   'P 1'
#
loop_
_entity.id
_entity.type
_entity.pdbx_description
1 polymer ?
#
loop_
_entity_poly.entity_id
_entity_poly.type
_entity_poly.pdbx_seq_one_letter_code
_entity_poly.pdbx_strand_id
1 'polypeptide(L)'
;MKINETNRIGAINPYQRNIEAGRQEEQKKSRRKDEVSISPEAMEMLNRSSDADRVKKIQELKQQVASGTYRVDADKIAEKLLPYFKQSSES
;
A
#
# COMPACT_ATOMS: atom_id res chain seq x y z
N MET A 1 -14.69 -32.69 69.44
CA MET A 1 -13.63 -32.51 68.43
C MET A 1 -14.30 -32.40 67.07
N LYS A 2 -14.05 -31.32 66.32
CA LYS A 2 -14.56 -31.10 64.96
C LYS A 2 -13.39 -31.31 63.99
N ILE A 3 -13.51 -32.32 63.15
CA ILE A 3 -12.48 -32.72 62.19
C ILE A 3 -12.83 -32.01 60.88
N ASN A 4 -12.01 -31.05 60.48
CA ASN A 4 -12.17 -30.37 59.19
C ASN A 4 -11.60 -31.27 58.10
N GLU A 5 -12.44 -32.07 57.45
CA GLU A 5 -12.01 -32.87 56.32
C GLU A 5 -12.15 -32.09 55.01
N THR A 6 -11.00 -32.01 54.32
CA THR A 6 -10.83 -31.97 52.87
C THR A 6 -11.57 -30.87 52.10
N ASN A 7 -10.98 -29.68 52.06
CA ASN A 7 -11.26 -28.72 50.97
C ASN A 7 -9.98 -28.13 50.37
N ARG A 8 -8.94 -28.95 50.24
CA ARG A 8 -7.66 -28.55 49.62
C ARG A 8 -7.13 -29.60 48.64
N ILE A 9 -7.91 -29.96 47.62
CA ILE A 9 -7.32 -30.49 46.39
C ILE A 9 -8.08 -29.80 45.26
N GLY A 10 -7.36 -28.98 44.51
CA GLY A 10 -7.93 -28.10 43.51
C GLY A 10 -8.84 -28.85 42.55
N ALA A 11 -10.03 -28.28 42.32
CA ALA A 11 -10.84 -28.58 41.16
C ALA A 11 -10.10 -28.10 39.90
N ILE A 12 -9.00 -28.78 39.57
CA ILE A 12 -8.38 -28.71 38.26
C ILE A 12 -9.28 -29.59 37.41
N ASN A 13 -10.28 -28.96 36.76
CA ASN A 13 -11.06 -29.60 35.72
C ASN A 13 -10.24 -29.51 34.42
N PRO A 14 -9.45 -30.53 34.03
CA PRO A 14 -8.65 -30.49 32.81
C PRO A 14 -9.53 -30.31 31.57
N TYR A 15 -10.77 -30.78 31.63
CA TYR A 15 -11.75 -30.67 30.55
C TYR A 15 -12.19 -29.22 30.27
N GLN A 16 -12.38 -28.40 31.31
CA GLN A 16 -12.76 -26.99 31.12
C GLN A 16 -11.63 -26.20 30.44
N ARG A 17 -10.37 -26.49 30.83
CA ARG A 17 -9.19 -25.86 30.26
C ARG A 17 -9.00 -26.18 28.77
N ASN A 18 -9.34 -27.39 28.33
CA ASN A 18 -9.27 -27.78 26.92
C ASN A 18 -10.31 -27.05 26.05
N ILE A 19 -11.51 -26.80 26.58
CA ILE A 19 -12.57 -26.06 25.86
C ILE A 19 -12.19 -24.58 25.73
N GLU A 20 -11.61 -23.99 26.78
CA GLU A 20 -11.13 -22.60 26.75
C GLU A 20 -9.95 -22.41 25.80
N ALA A 21 -9.01 -23.37 25.75
CA ALA A 21 -7.88 -23.36 24.82
C ALA A 21 -8.34 -23.42 23.35
N GLY A 22 -9.32 -24.28 23.02
CA GLY A 22 -9.88 -24.36 21.67
C GLY A 22 -10.59 -23.06 21.23
N ARG A 23 -11.29 -22.38 22.14
CA ARG A 23 -11.96 -21.09 21.86
C ARG A 23 -10.96 -19.95 21.61
N GLN A 24 -9.80 -19.96 22.28
CA GLN A 24 -8.74 -18.97 22.02
C GLN A 24 -8.05 -19.18 20.67
N GLU A 25 -7.95 -20.42 20.19
CA GLU A 25 -7.39 -20.72 18.87
C GLU A 25 -8.32 -20.29 17.72
N GLU A 26 -9.64 -20.41 17.90
CA GLU A 26 -10.62 -19.94 16.91
C GLU A 26 -10.64 -18.41 16.77
N GLN A 27 -10.45 -17.66 17.86
CA GLN A 27 -10.40 -16.19 17.82
C GLN A 27 -9.14 -15.62 17.15
N LYS A 28 -8.07 -16.41 17.02
CA LYS A 28 -6.80 -15.97 16.40
C LYS A 28 -6.76 -16.10 14.88
N LYS A 29 -7.75 -16.75 14.26
CA LYS A 29 -7.88 -16.76 12.80
C LYS A 29 -8.55 -15.48 12.33
N SER A 30 -7.90 -14.34 12.55
CA SER A 30 -8.27 -13.11 11.87
C SER A 30 -8.24 -13.37 10.37
N ARG A 31 -9.33 -13.03 9.69
CA ARG A 31 -9.45 -13.15 8.23
C ARG A 31 -8.23 -12.47 7.60
N ARG A 32 -7.42 -13.23 6.86
CA ARG A 32 -6.33 -12.65 6.07
C ARG A 32 -6.94 -11.58 5.18
N LYS A 33 -6.51 -10.34 5.34
CA LYS A 33 -6.87 -9.24 4.45
C LYS A 33 -5.93 -9.31 3.26
N ASP A 34 -6.48 -9.16 2.07
CA ASP A 34 -5.68 -8.97 0.88
C ASP A 34 -5.09 -7.55 0.96
N GLU A 35 -3.75 -7.47 0.96
CA GLU A 35 -3.02 -6.21 1.00
C GLU A 35 -2.13 -6.12 -0.25
N VAL A 36 -2.12 -4.94 -0.87
CA VAL A 36 -1.24 -4.63 -2.00
C VAL A 36 -0.13 -3.73 -1.48
N SER A 37 1.11 -4.24 -1.47
CA SER A 37 2.29 -3.48 -1.08
C SER A 37 3.12 -3.13 -2.31
N ILE A 38 3.46 -1.84 -2.45
CA ILE A 38 4.37 -1.37 -3.49
C ILE A 38 5.80 -1.72 -3.06
N SER A 39 6.60 -2.28 -3.97
CA SER A 39 7.99 -2.65 -3.68
C SER A 39 8.84 -1.42 -3.32
N PRO A 40 9.77 -1.52 -2.35
CA PRO A 40 10.66 -0.42 -1.99
C PRO A 40 11.53 0.05 -3.17
N GLU A 41 11.96 -0.87 -4.04
CA GLU A 41 12.73 -0.55 -5.25
C GLU A 41 11.96 0.36 -6.22
N ALA A 42 10.67 0.07 -6.48
CA ALA A 42 9.82 0.92 -7.33
C ALA A 42 9.64 2.34 -6.74
N MET A 43 9.56 2.45 -5.41
CA MET A 43 9.52 3.75 -4.73
C MET A 43 10.84 4.52 -4.88
N GLU A 44 11.98 3.83 -4.78
CA GLU A 44 13.27 4.46 -5.03
C GLU A 44 13.43 4.93 -6.48
N MET A 45 13.00 4.13 -7.46
CA MET A 45 13.00 4.51 -8.87
C MET A 45 12.11 5.74 -9.14
N LEU A 46 10.94 5.83 -8.50
CA LEU A 46 10.08 7.00 -8.59
C LEU A 46 10.76 8.25 -8.01
N ASN A 47 11.38 8.13 -6.83
CA ASN A 47 12.04 9.25 -6.18
C ASN A 47 13.28 9.74 -6.95
N ARG A 48 13.98 8.84 -7.64
CA ARG A 48 15.10 9.19 -8.53
C ARG A 48 14.68 10.04 -9.74
N SER A 49 13.40 10.05 -10.11
CA SER A 49 12.86 10.88 -11.20
C SER A 49 12.69 12.37 -10.84
N SER A 50 13.11 12.77 -9.63
CA SER A 50 13.27 14.17 -9.23
C SER A 50 14.58 14.74 -9.81
N ASP A 51 14.68 14.75 -11.14
CA ASP A 51 15.81 15.38 -11.83
C ASP A 51 15.82 16.89 -11.55
N ALA A 52 16.95 17.42 -11.05
CA ALA A 52 17.11 18.86 -10.82
C ALA A 52 16.83 19.68 -12.09
N ASP A 53 17.15 19.11 -13.26
CA ASP A 53 16.88 19.73 -14.56
C ASP A 53 15.38 19.75 -14.90
N ARG A 54 14.62 18.75 -14.45
CA ARG A 54 13.15 18.75 -14.57
C ARG A 54 12.55 19.86 -13.72
N VAL A 55 13.05 20.08 -12.50
CA VAL A 55 12.59 21.16 -11.63
C VAL A 55 12.85 22.53 -12.28
N LYS A 56 14.06 22.76 -12.80
CA LYS A 56 14.40 23.99 -13.54
C LYS A 56 13.49 24.21 -14.74
N LYS A 57 13.29 23.17 -15.57
CA LYS A 57 12.41 23.23 -16.73
C LYS A 57 10.97 23.58 -16.36
N ILE A 58 10.43 22.99 -15.29
CA ILE A 58 9.08 23.32 -14.80
C ILE A 58 9.01 24.78 -14.35
N GLN A 59 10.02 25.27 -13.65
CA GLN A 59 10.06 26.67 -13.20
C GLN A 59 10.07 27.65 -14.37
N GLU A 60 10.88 27.39 -15.40
CA GLU A 60 10.94 28.19 -16.62
C GLU A 60 9.59 28.20 -17.33
N LEU A 61 8.98 27.03 -17.52
CA LEU A 61 7.65 26.92 -18.15
C LEU A 61 6.59 27.70 -17.37
N LYS A 62 6.61 27.63 -16.03
CA LYS A 62 5.70 28.41 -15.18
C LYS A 62 5.87 29.91 -15.39
N GLN A 63 7.10 30.40 -15.51
CA GLN A 63 7.37 31.80 -15.80
C GLN A 63 6.82 32.21 -17.17
N GLN A 64 7.07 31.42 -18.22
CA GLN A 64 6.56 31.69 -19.57
C GLN A 64 5.03 31.72 -19.62
N VAL A 65 4.36 30.84 -18.87
CA VAL A 65 2.90 30.83 -18.75
C VAL A 65 2.40 32.08 -18.03
N ALA A 66 3.04 32.46 -16.92
CA ALA A 66 2.67 33.66 -16.17
C ALA A 66 2.88 34.96 -16.98
N SER A 67 3.92 35.03 -17.82
CA SER A 67 4.17 36.15 -18.72
C SER A 67 3.32 36.13 -19.99
N GLY A 68 2.50 35.09 -20.21
CA GLY A 68 1.68 34.93 -21.41
C GLY A 68 2.47 34.67 -22.71
N THR A 69 3.76 34.35 -22.60
CA THR A 69 4.65 34.09 -23.76
C THR A 69 4.75 32.60 -24.09
N TYR A 70 4.19 31.73 -23.25
CA TYR A 70 4.13 30.31 -23.53
C TYR A 70 3.23 30.01 -24.72
N ARG A 71 3.81 29.45 -25.78
CA ARG A 71 3.08 29.07 -27.00
C ARG A 71 3.09 27.56 -27.14
N VAL A 72 1.89 26.99 -27.24
CA VAL A 72 1.70 25.57 -27.49
C VAL A 72 1.95 25.28 -28.97
N ASP A 73 2.88 24.38 -29.25
CA ASP A 73 3.26 23.97 -30.60
C ASP A 73 2.43 22.75 -31.03
N ALA A 74 1.58 22.92 -32.03
CA ALA A 74 0.66 21.89 -32.50
C ALA A 74 1.40 20.68 -33.11
N ASP A 75 2.52 20.91 -33.80
CA ASP A 75 3.30 19.84 -34.43
C ASP A 75 3.92 18.94 -33.36
N LYS A 76 4.43 19.55 -32.28
CA LYS A 76 4.95 18.80 -31.13
C LYS A 76 3.87 18.00 -30.40
N ILE A 77 2.65 18.52 -30.32
CA ILE A 77 1.53 17.77 -29.75
C ILE A 77 1.24 16.53 -30.60
N ALA A 78 1.11 16.71 -31.92
CA ALA A 78 0.84 15.61 -32.84
C ALA A 78 1.95 14.55 -32.77
N GLU A 79 3.23 14.96 -32.76
CA GLU A 79 4.38 14.07 -32.61
C GLU A 79 4.31 13.22 -31.32
N LYS A 80 3.91 13.83 -30.19
CA LYS A 80 3.82 13.14 -28.90
C LYS A 80 2.59 12.24 -28.78
N LEU A 81 1.50 12.56 -29.47
CA LEU A 81 0.29 11.75 -29.47
C LEU A 81 0.35 10.59 -30.49
N LEU A 82 1.09 10.75 -31.58
CA LEU A 82 1.24 9.78 -32.67
C LEU A 82 1.50 8.32 -32.22
N PRO A 83 2.40 8.04 -31.25
CA PRO A 83 2.66 6.67 -30.80
C PRO A 83 1.43 5.95 -30.24
N TYR A 84 0.54 6.67 -29.56
CA TYR A 84 -0.65 6.11 -28.93
C TYR A 84 -1.73 5.71 -29.95
N PHE A 85 -1.75 6.35 -31.11
CA PHE A 85 -2.70 6.03 -32.19
C PHE A 85 -2.20 4.92 -33.12
N LYS A 86 -0.88 4.73 -33.25
CA LYS A 86 -0.31 3.65 -34.07
C LYS A 86 -0.52 2.27 -33.45
N GLN A 87 -0.52 2.18 -32.12
CA GLN A 87 -0.68 0.90 -31.43
C GLN A 87 -2.13 0.37 -31.47
N SER A 88 -3.12 1.23 -31.67
CA SER A 88 -4.52 0.84 -31.83
C SER A 88 -4.90 0.28 -33.21
N SER A 89 -4.01 0.38 -34.21
CA SER A 89 -4.27 -0.12 -35.58
C SER A 89 -3.66 -1.48 -35.89
N GLU A 90 -2.90 -2.08 -34.96
CA GLU A 90 -2.37 -3.45 -35.07
C GLU A 90 -3.12 -4.40 -34.12
N SER A 91 -4.42 -4.55 -34.34
CA SER A 91 -5.27 -5.58 -33.71
C SER A 91 -6.32 -6.08 -34.70
#